data_AF-A0A533UK52-F1
#
_entry.id   AF-A0A533UK52-F1
#
_cell.length_a   1.000
_cell.length_b   1.000
_cell.length_c   1.000
_cell.angle_alpha   90.00
_cell.angle_beta   90.00
_cell.angle_gamma   90.00
#
_symmetry.space_group_name_H-M   'P 1'
#
loop_
_entity.id
_entity.type
_entity.pdbx_description
1 polymer ?
#
loop_
_entity_poly.entity_id
_entity_poly.type
_entity_poly.pdbx_seq_one_letter_code
_entity_poly.pdbx_strand_id
1 'polypeptide(L)'
;INDLAKAVGIEWFCTPMYPDAVGILEPYVKRYKIRVIDGKPLLENKTSKLLQRVLETGKEVIISSQTSPRGTDYYKYPNIKWIYCVPKYPCKLEDLDFRDLKDFYGFSNHCPKIIAPLSAAILGSKVIEVHVTSNKSGNFVDNNVSLDFDEVTELVKQIRLFEIIHT
;
A
#
# COMPACT_ATOMS: atom_id res chain seq x y z
N ILE A 1 15.02 -3.46 13.31
CA ILE A 1 14.48 -3.06 11.98
C ILE A 1 15.12 -1.76 11.52
N ASN A 2 15.00 -0.67 12.29
CA ASN A 2 15.55 0.63 11.93
C ASN A 2 17.02 0.61 11.48
N ASP A 3 17.90 0.03 12.27
CA ASP A 3 19.33 0.06 11.98
C ASP A 3 19.68 -0.82 10.77
N LEU A 4 18.99 -1.97 10.63
CA LEU A 4 19.15 -2.85 9.48
C LEU A 4 18.70 -2.16 8.19
N ALA A 5 17.53 -1.52 8.19
CA ALA A 5 16.99 -0.80 7.04
C ALA A 5 17.93 0.35 6.61
N LYS A 6 18.48 1.10 7.57
CA LYS A 6 19.50 2.13 7.32
C LYS A 6 20.78 1.54 6.73
N ALA A 7 21.25 0.41 7.27
CA ALA A 7 22.48 -0.23 6.79
C ALA A 7 22.37 -0.73 5.34
N VAL A 8 21.18 -1.19 4.91
CA VAL A 8 20.94 -1.65 3.53
C VAL A 8 20.41 -0.56 2.59
N GLY A 9 20.18 0.66 3.08
CA GLY A 9 19.70 1.79 2.28
C GLY A 9 18.23 1.73 1.86
N ILE A 10 17.39 1.00 2.60
CA ILE A 10 15.94 0.88 2.34
C ILE A 10 15.16 1.71 3.35
N GLU A 11 14.21 2.52 2.88
CA GLU A 11 13.28 3.21 3.77
C GLU A 11 12.31 2.19 4.38
N TRP A 12 12.18 2.19 5.71
CA TRP A 12 11.14 1.42 6.39
C TRP A 12 10.08 2.34 6.99
N PHE A 13 8.84 1.87 6.95
CA PHE A 13 7.70 2.45 7.64
C PHE A 13 6.78 1.31 8.11
N CYS A 14 5.71 1.64 8.83
CA CYS A 14 4.86 0.64 9.46
C CYS A 14 3.39 1.06 9.46
N THR A 15 2.52 0.06 9.64
CA THR A 15 1.08 0.18 9.80
C THR A 15 0.73 0.19 11.30
N PRO A 16 0.61 1.35 11.98
CA PRO A 16 0.10 1.37 13.35
C PRO A 16 -1.36 0.90 13.38
N MET A 17 -1.69 0.01 14.32
CA MET A 17 -3.05 -0.52 14.48
C MET A 17 -3.80 0.09 15.66
N TYR A 18 -3.16 0.97 16.43
CA TYR A 18 -3.73 1.67 17.57
C TYR A 18 -2.95 2.98 17.86
N PRO A 19 -3.54 3.96 18.57
CA PRO A 19 -2.94 5.29 18.74
C PRO A 19 -1.52 5.30 19.33
N ASP A 20 -1.26 4.48 20.36
CA ASP A 20 0.04 4.47 21.04
C ASP A 20 1.16 3.95 20.13
N ALA A 21 0.85 3.06 19.18
CA ALA A 21 1.81 2.59 18.19
C ALA A 21 2.34 3.74 17.31
N VAL A 22 1.55 4.79 17.10
CA VAL A 22 2.01 5.98 16.37
C VAL A 22 3.17 6.64 17.09
N GLY A 23 3.08 6.77 18.42
CA GLY A 23 4.14 7.34 19.26
C GLY A 23 5.40 6.48 19.29
N ILE A 24 5.26 5.15 19.30
CA ILE A 24 6.40 4.22 19.21
C ILE A 24 7.16 4.39 17.88
N LEU A 25 6.43 4.60 16.79
CA LEU A 25 7.00 4.70 15.43
C LEU A 25 7.54 6.10 15.10
N GLU A 26 7.04 7.14 15.76
CA GLU A 26 7.27 8.54 15.43
C GLU A 26 8.75 8.92 15.30
N PRO A 27 9.68 8.50 16.19
CA PRO A 27 11.09 8.85 16.05
C PRO A 27 11.80 8.21 14.85
N TYR A 28 11.18 7.21 14.20
CA TYR A 28 11.87 6.35 13.24
C TYR A 28 11.37 6.49 11.80
N VAL A 29 10.07 6.69 11.60
CA VAL A 29 9.45 6.61 10.26
C VAL A 29 9.14 7.98 9.69
N LYS A 30 9.27 8.12 8.37
CA LYS A 30 8.93 9.36 7.63
C LYS A 30 7.47 9.40 7.15
N ARG A 31 6.82 8.24 7.11
CA ARG A 31 5.44 8.05 6.67
C ARG A 31 4.78 6.89 7.39
N TYR A 32 3.45 6.80 7.32
CA TYR A 32 2.65 5.72 7.89
C TYR A 32 1.84 5.02 6.82
N LYS A 33 1.55 3.73 7.02
CA LYS A 33 0.57 2.97 6.24
C LYS A 33 -0.71 2.79 7.06
N ILE A 34 -1.88 2.87 6.42
CA ILE A 34 -3.18 2.61 7.04
C ILE A 34 -3.93 1.54 6.24
N ARG A 35 -4.51 0.55 6.93
CA ARG A 35 -5.28 -0.54 6.32
C ARG A 35 -6.63 -0.02 5.80
N VAL A 36 -7.26 -0.79 4.90
CA VAL A 36 -8.61 -0.47 4.39
C VAL A 36 -9.60 -0.23 5.53
N ILE A 37 -9.62 -1.12 6.53
CA ILE A 37 -10.57 -1.00 7.65
C ILE A 37 -10.32 0.23 8.52
N ASP A 38 -9.05 0.57 8.78
CA ASP A 38 -8.68 1.71 9.62
C ASP A 38 -8.86 3.04 8.89
N GLY A 39 -8.76 3.05 7.55
CA GLY A 39 -8.94 4.22 6.69
C GLY A 39 -10.40 4.54 6.37
N LYS A 40 -11.32 3.57 6.55
CA LYS A 40 -12.75 3.71 6.24
C LYS A 40 -13.40 4.99 6.81
N PRO A 41 -13.14 5.41 8.07
CA PRO A 41 -13.75 6.63 8.61
C PRO A 41 -13.52 7.87 7.74
N LEU A 42 -12.34 8.03 7.13
CA LEU A 42 -12.05 9.19 6.29
C LEU A 42 -12.93 9.22 5.02
N LEU A 43 -13.36 8.06 4.53
CA LEU A 43 -14.28 7.97 3.39
C LEU A 43 -15.69 8.47 3.73
N GLU A 44 -16.03 8.48 5.02
CA GLU A 44 -17.28 9.02 5.55
C GLU A 44 -17.12 10.45 6.07
N ASN A 45 -16.01 11.13 5.75
CA ASN A 45 -15.60 12.42 6.30
C ASN A 45 -15.55 12.44 7.85
N LYS A 46 -15.17 11.31 8.46
CA LYS A 46 -15.00 11.15 9.91
C LYS A 46 -13.55 10.76 10.23
N THR A 47 -13.19 10.85 11.50
CA THR A 47 -11.84 10.48 11.98
C THR A 47 -11.94 9.53 13.17
N SER A 48 -11.04 8.55 13.25
CA SER A 48 -10.84 7.69 14.43
C SER A 48 -9.69 8.19 15.30
N LYS A 49 -9.56 7.71 16.55
CA LYS A 49 -8.42 8.07 17.41
C LYS A 49 -7.06 7.78 16.76
N LEU A 50 -6.96 6.66 16.04
CA LEU A 50 -5.74 6.28 15.31
C LEU A 50 -5.45 7.28 14.17
N LEU A 51 -6.45 7.54 13.33
CA LEU A 51 -6.30 8.45 12.20
C LEU A 51 -5.97 9.88 12.66
N GLN A 52 -6.63 10.35 13.71
CA GLN A 52 -6.35 11.66 14.30
C GLN A 52 -4.88 11.73 14.73
N ARG A 53 -4.41 10.73 15.49
CA ARG A 53 -3.03 10.68 15.97
C ARG A 53 -2.01 10.64 14.83
N VAL A 54 -2.29 9.91 13.76
CA VAL A 54 -1.42 9.85 12.57
C VAL A 54 -1.41 11.19 11.82
N LEU A 55 -2.57 11.80 11.60
CA LEU A 55 -2.68 13.09 10.89
C LEU A 55 -2.00 14.24 11.67
N GLU A 56 -2.09 14.24 13.00
CA GLU A 56 -1.41 15.21 13.88
C GLU A 56 0.12 15.19 13.75
N THR A 57 0.71 14.09 13.26
CA THR A 57 2.17 14.04 13.02
C THR A 57 2.62 14.90 11.84
N GLY A 58 1.70 15.28 10.95
CA GLY A 58 2.00 15.99 9.70
C GLY A 58 2.80 15.17 8.66
N LYS A 59 3.10 13.90 8.95
CA LYS A 59 3.84 13.01 8.04
C LYS A 59 2.95 12.50 6.91
N GLU A 60 3.56 12.00 5.85
CA GLU A 60 2.84 11.36 4.76
C GLU A 60 2.13 10.08 5.26
N VAL A 61 0.92 9.83 4.74
CA VAL A 61 0.07 8.70 5.10
C VAL A 61 -0.39 8.00 3.84
N ILE A 62 -0.05 6.72 3.70
CA ILE A 62 -0.49 5.87 2.60
C ILE A 62 -1.70 5.05 3.07
N ILE A 63 -2.88 5.33 2.53
CA ILE A 63 -4.14 4.73 2.99
C ILE A 63 -4.67 3.79 1.92
N SER A 64 -4.88 2.51 2.28
CA SER A 64 -5.55 1.57 1.38
C SER A 64 -7.04 1.84 1.38
N SER A 65 -7.68 1.78 0.21
CA SER A 65 -9.14 1.83 0.09
C SER A 65 -9.61 1.00 -1.09
N GLN A 66 -10.76 0.34 -0.95
CA GLN A 66 -11.42 -0.35 -2.05
C GLN A 66 -12.33 0.58 -2.86
N THR A 67 -12.80 1.67 -2.26
CA THR A 67 -13.72 2.63 -2.88
C THR A 67 -13.00 3.93 -3.20
N SER A 68 -13.38 4.58 -4.30
CA SER A 68 -12.79 5.86 -4.68
C SER A 68 -12.93 6.91 -3.56
N PRO A 69 -11.84 7.59 -3.17
CA PRO A 69 -11.88 8.68 -2.20
C PRO A 69 -12.32 10.02 -2.82
N ARG A 70 -12.53 10.11 -4.14
CA ARG A 70 -12.70 11.36 -4.92
C ARG A 70 -13.73 12.35 -4.35
N GLY A 71 -14.79 11.85 -3.71
CA GLY A 71 -15.86 12.67 -3.13
C GLY A 71 -15.67 13.10 -1.67
N THR A 72 -14.51 12.81 -1.08
CA THR A 72 -14.25 13.03 0.35
C THR A 72 -13.41 14.29 0.57
N ASP A 73 -13.51 14.88 1.76
CA ASP A 73 -12.68 16.03 2.16
C ASP A 73 -11.19 15.63 2.24
N TYR A 74 -10.92 14.33 2.33
CA TYR A 74 -9.59 13.74 2.45
C TYR A 74 -8.97 13.33 1.11
N TYR A 75 -9.67 13.53 -0.03
CA TYR A 75 -9.16 13.11 -1.34
C TYR A 75 -7.87 13.83 -1.72
N LYS A 76 -7.87 15.15 -1.59
CA LYS A 76 -6.75 16.03 -1.94
C LYS A 76 -5.97 16.51 -0.71
N TYR A 77 -6.12 15.81 0.41
CA TYR A 77 -5.45 16.18 1.64
C TYR A 77 -3.92 16.06 1.43
N PRO A 78 -3.12 17.12 1.68
CA PRO A 78 -1.77 17.23 1.14
C PRO A 78 -0.82 16.06 1.44
N ASN A 79 -0.94 15.47 2.64
CA ASN A 79 -0.10 14.38 3.12
C ASN A 79 -0.76 12.99 2.98
N ILE A 80 -1.93 12.86 2.36
CA ILE A 80 -2.58 11.55 2.15
C ILE A 80 -2.33 11.07 0.72
N LYS A 81 -1.86 9.82 0.60
CA LYS A 81 -1.81 9.06 -0.65
C LYS A 81 -2.76 7.88 -0.55
N TRP A 82 -3.83 7.91 -1.34
CA TRP A 82 -4.77 6.81 -1.43
C TRP A 82 -4.26 5.74 -2.39
N ILE A 83 -4.28 4.47 -1.99
CA ILE A 83 -3.95 3.35 -2.87
C ILE A 83 -5.13 2.37 -2.96
N TYR A 84 -5.46 1.93 -4.16
CA TYR A 84 -6.55 0.98 -4.40
C TYR A 84 -6.18 -0.37 -3.78
N CYS A 85 -7.13 -1.03 -3.11
CA CYS A 85 -6.89 -2.29 -2.42
C CYS A 85 -8.18 -3.08 -2.27
N VAL A 86 -8.17 -4.35 -2.69
CA VAL A 86 -9.23 -5.31 -2.34
C VAL A 86 -8.77 -6.08 -1.09
N PRO A 87 -9.42 -5.92 0.08
CA PRO A 87 -8.96 -6.51 1.35
C PRO A 87 -9.36 -8.00 1.48
N LYS A 88 -8.94 -8.83 0.53
CA LYS A 88 -9.24 -10.26 0.44
C LYS A 88 -7.94 -11.07 0.27
N TYR A 89 -7.80 -12.17 1.02
CA TYR A 89 -6.55 -12.94 1.13
C TYR A 89 -6.80 -14.43 0.81
N PRO A 90 -6.67 -14.88 -0.45
CA PRO A 90 -6.23 -14.13 -1.62
C PRO A 90 -7.37 -13.45 -2.38
N CYS A 91 -7.04 -12.30 -2.97
CA CYS A 91 -7.85 -11.65 -3.99
C CYS A 91 -7.70 -12.41 -5.31
N LYS A 92 -8.80 -12.64 -6.03
CA LYS A 92 -8.78 -13.15 -7.40
C LYS A 92 -8.70 -11.99 -8.39
N LEU A 93 -8.34 -12.27 -9.64
CA LEU A 93 -8.27 -11.23 -10.67
C LEU A 93 -9.66 -10.65 -10.96
N GLU A 94 -10.71 -11.47 -10.87
CA GLU A 94 -12.09 -11.04 -11.09
C GLU A 94 -12.64 -10.16 -9.95
N ASP A 95 -11.96 -10.10 -8.80
CA ASP A 95 -12.30 -9.19 -7.71
C ASP A 95 -11.74 -7.77 -7.96
N LEU A 96 -10.80 -7.59 -8.90
CA LEU A 96 -10.16 -6.31 -9.20
C LEU A 96 -11.00 -5.51 -10.20
N ASP A 97 -11.14 -4.21 -9.91
CA ASP A 97 -11.75 -3.25 -10.82
C ASP A 97 -10.88 -2.00 -10.92
N PHE A 98 -10.15 -1.89 -12.03
CA PHE A 98 -9.26 -0.75 -12.28
C PHE A 98 -9.92 0.42 -13.00
N ARG A 99 -11.25 0.42 -13.20
CA ARG A 99 -11.95 1.54 -13.85
C ARG A 99 -11.75 2.88 -13.15
N ASP A 100 -11.68 2.84 -11.81
CA ASP A 100 -11.47 4.03 -10.97
C ASP A 100 -10.02 4.17 -10.49
N LEU A 101 -9.06 3.42 -11.05
CA LEU A 101 -7.67 3.43 -10.59
C LEU A 101 -7.03 4.83 -10.64
N LYS A 102 -7.47 5.68 -11.58
CA LYS A 102 -7.07 7.10 -11.69
C LYS A 102 -7.42 7.97 -10.47
N ASP A 103 -8.30 7.50 -9.60
CA ASP A 103 -8.67 8.15 -8.34
C ASP A 103 -7.71 7.79 -7.21
N PHE A 104 -6.75 6.92 -7.48
CA PHE A 104 -5.76 6.46 -6.52
C PHE A 104 -4.36 6.86 -6.98
N TYR A 105 -3.49 7.11 -6.01
CA TYR A 105 -2.08 7.34 -6.24
C TYR A 105 -1.34 6.03 -6.56
N GLY A 106 -1.87 4.88 -6.13
CA GLY A 106 -1.22 3.58 -6.33
C GLY A 106 -2.15 2.39 -6.07
N PHE A 107 -1.55 1.22 -5.94
CA PHE A 107 -2.25 -0.06 -5.77
C PHE A 107 -1.57 -0.94 -4.73
N SER A 108 -2.37 -1.58 -3.88
CA SER A 108 -1.97 -2.59 -2.89
C SER A 108 -2.53 -3.95 -3.29
N ASN A 109 -1.63 -4.86 -3.63
CA ASN A 109 -1.97 -6.16 -4.18
C ASN A 109 -2.13 -7.24 -3.10
N HIS A 110 -3.22 -8.02 -3.19
CA HIS A 110 -3.40 -9.29 -2.48
C HIS A 110 -3.70 -10.46 -3.43
N CYS A 111 -3.45 -10.30 -4.73
CA CYS A 111 -3.51 -11.39 -5.70
C CYS A 111 -2.18 -12.14 -5.74
N PRO A 112 -2.17 -13.49 -5.82
CA PRO A 112 -0.94 -14.28 -5.90
C PRO A 112 -0.27 -14.24 -7.29
N LYS A 113 -0.65 -13.30 -8.17
CA LYS A 113 -0.20 -13.24 -9.56
C LYS A 113 0.38 -11.87 -9.87
N ILE A 114 1.59 -11.84 -10.42
CA ILE A 114 2.29 -10.61 -10.80
C ILE A 114 1.53 -9.73 -11.80
N ILE A 115 0.60 -10.31 -12.57
CA ILE A 115 -0.19 -9.58 -13.58
C ILE A 115 -1.05 -8.48 -12.95
N ALA A 116 -1.52 -8.65 -11.70
CA ALA A 116 -2.31 -7.65 -11.01
C ALA A 116 -1.49 -6.37 -10.72
N PRO A 117 -0.37 -6.41 -9.98
CA PRO A 117 0.44 -5.22 -9.74
C PRO A 117 1.08 -4.66 -11.01
N LEU A 118 1.47 -5.51 -11.98
CA LEU A 118 2.00 -5.04 -13.26
C LEU A 118 0.95 -4.23 -14.04
N SER A 119 -0.29 -4.73 -14.12
CA SER A 119 -1.38 -4.03 -14.82
C SER A 119 -1.69 -2.69 -14.14
N ALA A 120 -1.68 -2.63 -12.81
CA ALA A 120 -1.89 -1.37 -12.08
C ALA A 120 -0.78 -0.34 -12.39
N ALA A 121 0.48 -0.78 -12.51
CA ALA A 121 1.59 0.09 -12.90
C ALA A 121 1.43 0.61 -14.35
N ILE A 122 1.10 -0.28 -15.30
CA ILE A 122 0.83 0.08 -16.70
C ILE A 122 -0.31 1.10 -16.81
N LEU A 123 -1.34 0.96 -15.98
CA LEU A 123 -2.49 1.86 -15.94
C LEU A 123 -2.21 3.17 -15.17
N GLY A 124 -0.98 3.40 -14.71
CA GLY A 124 -0.52 4.70 -14.21
C GLY A 124 -0.35 4.81 -12.69
N SER A 125 -0.47 3.71 -11.93
CA SER A 125 -0.20 3.70 -10.49
C SER A 125 1.24 4.17 -10.20
N LYS A 126 1.40 5.09 -9.25
CA LYS A 126 2.71 5.63 -8.83
C LYS A 126 3.35 4.84 -7.70
N VAL A 127 2.56 4.06 -6.97
CA VAL A 127 3.01 3.15 -5.91
C VAL A 127 2.40 1.79 -6.14
N ILE A 128 3.21 0.75 -6.00
CA ILE A 128 2.80 -0.66 -6.01
C ILE A 128 3.25 -1.28 -4.69
N GLU A 129 2.31 -1.83 -3.95
CA GLU A 129 2.54 -2.57 -2.70
C GLU A 129 2.19 -4.05 -2.93
N VAL A 130 3.10 -4.94 -2.53
CA VAL A 130 2.94 -6.40 -2.59
C VAL A 130 3.44 -7.01 -1.28
N HIS A 131 2.85 -8.14 -0.86
CA HIS A 131 3.46 -8.96 0.18
C HIS A 131 4.64 -9.74 -0.40
N VAL A 132 5.68 -9.94 0.41
CA VAL A 132 6.90 -10.66 -0.01
C VAL A 132 7.22 -11.77 0.99
N THR A 133 7.63 -12.93 0.49
CA THR A 133 8.06 -14.07 1.33
C THR A 133 9.42 -14.59 0.87
N SER A 134 10.24 -14.98 1.83
CA SER A 134 11.50 -15.68 1.55
C SER A 134 11.31 -17.18 1.32
N ASN A 135 10.14 -17.73 1.64
CA ASN A 135 9.85 -19.15 1.48
C ASN A 135 8.35 -19.40 1.28
N LYS A 136 7.96 -19.66 0.03
CA LYS A 136 6.57 -20.01 -0.34
C LYS A 136 6.08 -21.35 0.20
N SER A 137 6.98 -22.28 0.51
CA SER A 137 6.59 -23.56 1.13
C SER A 137 6.34 -23.44 2.63
N GLY A 138 6.66 -22.29 3.24
CA GLY A 138 6.41 -22.02 4.65
C GLY A 138 4.92 -21.87 4.97
N ASN A 139 4.57 -22.14 6.23
CA ASN A 139 3.22 -21.93 6.75
C ASN A 139 3.12 -20.54 7.42
N PHE A 140 3.22 -19.48 6.61
CA PHE A 140 3.03 -18.10 7.06
C PHE A 140 1.64 -17.60 6.70
N VAL A 141 1.05 -16.76 7.55
CA VAL A 141 -0.35 -16.31 7.42
C VAL A 141 -0.66 -15.72 6.04
N ASP A 142 0.24 -14.87 5.52
CA ASP A 142 0.05 -14.17 4.25
C ASP A 142 0.81 -14.82 3.08
N ASN A 143 1.33 -16.04 3.22
CA ASN A 143 2.10 -16.69 2.15
C ASN A 143 1.26 -16.90 0.88
N ASN A 144 -0.05 -17.09 1.02
CA ASN A 144 -0.97 -17.28 -0.09
C ASN A 144 -1.19 -16.02 -0.96
N VAL A 145 -0.70 -14.86 -0.54
CA VAL A 145 -0.72 -13.59 -1.31
C VAL A 145 0.67 -13.02 -1.56
N SER A 146 1.71 -13.64 -1.01
CA SER A 146 3.08 -13.15 -1.07
C SER A 146 3.77 -13.58 -2.36
N LEU A 147 4.52 -12.65 -2.94
CA LEU A 147 5.47 -12.93 -4.01
C LEU A 147 6.80 -13.37 -3.41
N ASP A 148 7.53 -14.26 -4.09
CA ASP A 148 8.93 -14.53 -3.73
C ASP A 148 9.88 -13.51 -4.38
N PHE A 149 11.18 -13.62 -4.09
CA PHE A 149 12.17 -12.66 -4.61
C PHE A 149 12.33 -12.71 -6.13
N ASP A 150 12.14 -13.87 -6.77
CA ASP A 150 12.24 -13.99 -8.22
C ASP A 150 11.04 -13.29 -8.88
N GLU A 151 9.84 -13.47 -8.34
CA GLU A 151 8.64 -12.79 -8.81
C GLU A 151 8.65 -11.28 -8.59
N VAL A 152 9.17 -10.81 -7.44
CA VAL A 152 9.35 -9.37 -7.20
C VAL A 152 10.36 -8.79 -8.17
N THR A 153 11.46 -9.50 -8.44
CA THR A 153 12.48 -9.07 -9.41
C THR A 153 11.89 -8.99 -10.81
N GLU A 154 11.11 -9.99 -11.22
CA GLU A 154 10.44 -9.99 -12.53
C GLU A 154 9.39 -8.87 -12.62
N LEU A 155 8.59 -8.64 -11.57
CA LEU A 155 7.64 -7.53 -11.51
C LEU A 155 8.33 -6.18 -11.73
N VAL A 156 9.41 -5.91 -10.98
CA VAL A 156 10.17 -4.66 -11.09
C VAL A 156 10.75 -4.51 -12.50
N LYS A 157 11.36 -5.57 -13.03
CA LYS A 157 11.92 -5.58 -14.39
C LYS A 157 10.87 -5.24 -15.45
N GLN A 158 9.70 -5.86 -15.39
CA GLN A 158 8.60 -5.60 -16.33
C GLN A 158 8.10 -4.16 -16.24
N ILE A 159 7.97 -3.61 -15.03
CA ILE A 159 7.62 -2.20 -14.83
C ILE A 159 8.68 -1.28 -15.45
N ARG A 160 9.97 -1.54 -15.26
CA ARG A 160 11.05 -0.73 -15.85
C ARG A 160 11.08 -0.81 -17.37
N LEU A 161 10.79 -1.98 -17.95
CA LEU A 161 10.70 -2.13 -19.41
C LEU A 161 9.52 -1.33 -19.97
N PHE A 162 8.38 -1.33 -19.28
CA PHE A 162 7.23 -0.53 -19.66
C PHE A 162 7.53 0.98 -19.65
N GLU A 163 8.27 1.48 -18.64
CA GLU A 163 8.64 2.90 -18.55
C GLU A 163 9.47 3.39 -19.75
N ILE A 164 10.25 2.51 -20.39
CA ILE A 164 11.05 2.84 -21.58
C ILE A 164 10.16 3.11 -22.81
N ILE A 165 9.04 2.40 -22.94
CA ILE A 165 8.13 2.50 -24.10
C ILE A 165 6.93 3.42 -23.86
N HIS A 166 6.79 3.95 -22.64
CA HIS A 166 5.66 4.79 -22.22
C HIS A 166 6.14 6.11 -21.59
N THR A 167 7.09 6.76 -22.26
CA THR A 167 7.64 8.06 -21.85
C THR A 167 6.93 9.23 -22.51
#